data_AF-A0A7C1BUG3-F1
#
_entry.id   AF-A0A7C1BUG3-F1
#
_cell.length_a   1.000
_cell.length_b   1.000
_cell.length_c   1.000
_cell.angle_alpha   90.00
_cell.angle_beta   90.00
_cell.angle_gamma   90.00
#
_symmetry.space_group_name_H-M   'P 1'
#
loop_
_entity.id
_entity.type
_entity.pdbx_description
1 polymer ?
#
loop_
_entity_poly.entity_id
_entity_poly.type
_entity_poly.pdbx_seq_one_letter_code
_entity_poly.pdbx_strand_id
1 'polypeptide(L)'
;MAAEQAGSFDTVTCMEMLEHVPDPAATIAACAQLIRDDGRVFLSTINRNPKAYLFAVIGAEYLLRLLPRGTHDYAKFIRPSEMEAWAREAGLQLVDLTGMSYNPLTQEYTLGKDVSVNYLACFQKA
;
A
#
# COMPACT_ATOMS: atom_id res chain seq x y z
N MET A 1 0.05 -13.98 17.80
CA MET A 1 0.68 -12.65 17.70
C MET A 1 -0.32 -11.50 17.81
N ALA A 2 -1.17 -11.20 16.82
CA ALA A 2 -2.08 -10.03 16.91
C ALA A 2 -3.03 -10.09 18.12
N ALA A 3 -3.65 -11.24 18.37
CA ALA A 3 -4.49 -11.47 19.55
C ALA A 3 -3.74 -11.41 20.89
N GLU A 4 -2.41 -11.63 20.89
CA GLU A 4 -1.59 -11.66 22.11
C GLU A 4 -0.98 -10.30 22.44
N GLN A 5 -1.00 -9.36 21.49
CA GLN A 5 -0.40 -8.01 21.59
C GLN A 5 -1.40 -6.94 21.14
N ALA A 6 -2.69 -7.17 21.37
CA ALA A 6 -3.73 -6.22 21.01
C ALA A 6 -3.53 -4.89 21.73
N GLY A 7 -3.67 -3.78 21.00
CA GLY A 7 -3.52 -2.43 21.56
C GLY A 7 -2.11 -2.09 22.08
N SER A 8 -1.09 -2.88 21.73
CA SER A 8 0.26 -2.72 22.27
C SER A 8 1.12 -1.70 21.51
N PHE A 9 0.64 -1.19 20.37
CA PHE A 9 1.40 -0.31 19.49
C PHE A 9 0.72 1.05 19.28
N ASP A 10 1.50 2.13 19.30
CA ASP A 10 1.06 3.46 18.86
C ASP A 10 0.84 3.52 17.35
N THR A 11 1.68 2.80 16.62
CA THR A 11 1.74 2.84 15.16
C THR A 11 2.15 1.49 14.61
N VAL A 12 1.49 1.08 13.53
CA VAL A 12 1.87 -0.08 12.73
C VAL A 12 2.12 0.37 11.29
N THR A 13 3.16 -0.16 10.68
CA THR A 13 3.46 0.06 9.26
C THR A 13 3.44 -1.29 8.53
N CYS A 14 2.74 -1.34 7.39
CA CYS A 14 2.72 -2.49 6.50
C CYS A 14 2.95 -1.99 5.07
N MET A 15 4.22 -1.95 4.67
CA MET A 15 4.67 -1.30 3.43
C MET A 15 5.01 -2.35 2.38
N GLU A 16 4.48 -2.20 1.15
CA GLU A 16 4.79 -3.04 -0.02
C GLU A 16 4.64 -4.55 0.24
N MET A 17 3.59 -4.92 0.98
CA MET A 17 3.42 -6.30 1.47
C MET A 17 2.03 -6.87 1.18
N LEU A 18 1.00 -6.03 1.11
CA LEU A 18 -0.39 -6.47 1.02
C LEU A 18 -0.72 -7.19 -0.31
N GLU A 19 -0.02 -6.87 -1.41
CA GLU A 19 -0.14 -7.56 -2.69
C GLU A 19 0.46 -8.99 -2.69
N HIS A 20 1.23 -9.33 -1.66
CA HIS A 20 1.92 -10.61 -1.55
C HIS A 20 1.27 -11.57 -0.56
N VAL A 21 0.23 -11.13 0.17
CA VAL A 21 -0.51 -11.98 1.10
C VAL A 21 -1.73 -12.62 0.44
N PRO A 22 -2.15 -13.81 0.91
CA PRO A 22 -3.36 -14.45 0.40
C PRO A 22 -4.65 -13.70 0.78
N ASP A 23 -4.65 -12.99 1.92
CA ASP A 23 -5.80 -12.24 2.42
C ASP A 23 -5.36 -10.85 2.95
N PRO A 24 -5.45 -9.81 2.10
CA PRO A 24 -5.11 -8.44 2.49
C PRO A 24 -6.05 -7.89 3.57
N ALA A 25 -7.33 -8.26 3.55
CA ALA A 25 -8.32 -7.77 4.50
C ALA A 25 -8.02 -8.29 5.92
N ALA A 26 -7.73 -9.59 6.05
CA ALA A 26 -7.31 -10.17 7.33
C ALA A 26 -6.02 -9.53 7.87
N THR A 27 -5.08 -9.17 6.98
CA THR A 27 -3.83 -8.50 7.36
C THR A 27 -4.10 -7.09 7.89
N ILE A 28 -4.97 -6.33 7.23
CA ILE A 28 -5.39 -4.99 7.68
C ILE A 28 -6.11 -5.08 9.04
N ALA A 29 -6.98 -6.06 9.23
CA ALA A 29 -7.65 -6.30 10.50
C ALA A 29 -6.66 -6.62 11.63
N ALA A 30 -5.62 -7.42 11.34
CA ALA A 30 -4.55 -7.68 12.30
C ALA A 30 -3.77 -6.40 12.68
N CYS A 31 -3.46 -5.54 11.71
CA CYS A 31 -2.85 -4.23 11.98
C CYS A 31 -3.74 -3.35 12.87
N ALA A 32 -5.06 -3.32 12.63
CA ALA A 32 -6.03 -2.58 13.45
C ALA A 32 -6.12 -3.11 14.90
N GLN A 33 -5.97 -4.43 15.08
CA GLN A 33 -5.96 -5.05 16.42
C GLN A 33 -4.69 -4.70 17.21
N LEU A 34 -3.55 -4.63 16.55
CA LEU A 34 -2.26 -4.33 17.18
C LEU A 34 -2.17 -2.90 17.71
N ILE A 35 -2.84 -1.94 17.06
CA ILE A 35 -2.78 -0.55 17.49
C ILE A 35 -3.76 -0.24 18.63
N ARG A 36 -3.32 0.63 19.55
CA ARG A 36 -4.19 1.21 20.58
C ARG A 36 -5.22 2.15 19.97
N ASP A 37 -6.19 2.56 20.76
CA ASP A 37 -7.14 3.62 20.41
C ASP A 37 -6.35 4.92 20.12
N ASP A 38 -6.81 5.70 19.15
CA ASP A 38 -6.09 6.83 18.53
C ASP A 38 -4.76 6.47 17.83
N GLY A 39 -4.39 5.19 17.79
CA GLY A 39 -3.22 4.69 17.07
C GLY A 39 -3.38 4.79 15.56
N ARG A 40 -2.25 4.67 14.84
CA ARG A 40 -2.21 4.82 13.37
C ARG A 40 -1.70 3.57 12.66
N VAL A 41 -2.29 3.28 11.51
CA VAL A 41 -1.78 2.27 10.58
C VAL A 41 -1.36 2.96 9.29
N PHE A 42 -0.12 2.75 8.89
CA PHE A 42 0.37 3.15 7.57
C PHE A 42 0.41 1.93 6.68
N LEU A 43 -0.18 2.04 5.49
CA LEU A 43 -0.20 0.99 4.47
C LEU A 43 0.39 1.55 3.16
N SER A 44 1.14 0.75 2.42
CA SER A 44 1.59 1.12 1.07
C SER A 44 1.55 -0.08 0.13
N THR A 45 1.25 0.20 -1.14
CA THR A 45 1.23 -0.80 -2.20
C THR A 45 1.19 -0.12 -3.57
N ILE A 46 1.40 -0.91 -4.62
CA ILE A 46 1.25 -0.49 -6.01
C ILE A 46 -0.24 -0.45 -6.37
N ASN A 47 -0.67 0.66 -6.98
CA ASN A 47 -2.04 0.80 -7.45
C ASN A 47 -2.25 -0.04 -8.72
N ARG A 48 -3.38 -0.75 -8.79
CA ARG A 48 -3.81 -1.48 -10.00
C ARG A 48 -4.26 -0.50 -11.09
N ASN A 49 -3.31 0.06 -11.83
CA ASN A 49 -3.57 0.96 -12.97
C ASN A 49 -2.73 0.58 -14.20
N PRO A 50 -3.29 0.62 -15.43
CA PRO A 50 -2.51 0.44 -16.66
C PRO A 50 -1.25 1.31 -16.74
N LYS A 51 -1.26 2.51 -16.13
CA LYS A 51 -0.10 3.39 -16.02
C LYS A 51 1.01 2.81 -15.13
N ALA A 52 0.65 2.19 -14.00
CA ALA A 52 1.58 1.50 -13.09
C ALA A 52 2.19 0.29 -13.78
N TYR A 53 1.37 -0.48 -14.51
CA TYR A 53 1.83 -1.58 -15.35
C TYR A 53 2.80 -1.10 -16.43
N LEU A 54 2.50 -0.01 -17.13
CA LEU A 54 3.36 0.54 -18.16
C LEU A 54 4.72 0.98 -17.59
N PHE A 55 4.73 1.70 -16.46
CA PHE A 55 5.97 2.14 -15.82
C PHE A 55 6.79 0.97 -15.25
N ALA A 56 6.15 0.05 -14.54
CA ALA A 56 6.83 -1.11 -13.94
C ALA A 56 7.33 -2.10 -15.00
N VAL A 57 6.49 -2.46 -15.98
CA VAL A 57 6.83 -3.48 -17.00
C VAL A 57 7.67 -2.87 -18.12
N ILE A 58 7.25 -1.77 -18.75
CA ILE A 58 8.04 -1.20 -19.86
C ILE A 58 9.33 -0.54 -19.35
N GLY A 59 9.30 0.12 -18.20
CA GLY A 59 10.49 0.71 -17.59
C GLY A 59 11.51 -0.35 -17.14
N ALA A 60 11.11 -1.29 -16.28
CA ALA A 60 12.04 -2.25 -15.67
C ALA A 60 12.36 -3.47 -16.55
N GLU A 61 11.37 -4.05 -17.26
CA GLU A 61 11.59 -5.26 -18.08
C GLU A 61 12.09 -4.92 -19.50
N TYR A 62 11.57 -3.86 -20.15
CA TYR A 62 11.88 -3.56 -21.56
C TYR A 62 12.99 -2.52 -21.77
N LEU A 63 13.01 -1.43 -20.99
CA LEU A 63 14.03 -0.37 -21.11
C LEU A 63 15.31 -0.67 -20.33
N LEU A 64 15.18 -1.11 -19.08
CA LEU A 64 16.33 -1.31 -18.18
C LEU A 64 16.82 -2.77 -18.09
N ARG A 65 16.07 -3.76 -18.60
CA ARG A 65 16.35 -5.21 -18.53
C ARG A 65 16.73 -5.71 -17.13
N LEU A 66 16.14 -5.14 -16.09
CA LEU A 66 16.50 -5.45 -14.70
C LEU A 66 15.81 -6.73 -14.18
N LEU A 67 14.71 -7.18 -14.81
CA LEU A 67 13.93 -8.33 -14.35
C LEU A 67 13.46 -9.23 -15.52
N PRO A 68 13.24 -10.54 -15.26
CA PRO A 68 12.69 -11.48 -16.25
C PRO A 68 11.28 -11.07 -16.72
N ARG A 69 10.96 -11.37 -17.97
CA ARG A 69 9.66 -11.07 -18.56
C ARG A 69 8.54 -11.84 -17.83
N GLY A 70 7.47 -11.14 -17.47
CA GLY A 70 6.27 -11.75 -16.89
C GLY A 70 6.32 -11.95 -15.37
N THR A 71 7.18 -11.21 -14.66
CA THR A 71 7.32 -11.30 -13.20
C THR A 71 6.18 -10.59 -12.45
N HIS A 72 5.47 -9.66 -13.11
CA HIS A 72 4.45 -8.83 -12.48
C HIS A 72 3.03 -9.36 -12.72
N ASP A 73 2.47 -10.04 -11.71
CA ASP A 73 1.07 -10.47 -11.68
C ASP A 73 0.16 -9.28 -11.33
N TYR A 74 -0.24 -8.53 -12.36
CA TYR A 74 -1.08 -7.33 -12.27
C TYR A 74 -2.42 -7.58 -11.53
N ALA A 75 -2.86 -8.83 -11.43
CA ALA A 75 -4.07 -9.21 -10.71
C ALA A 75 -3.93 -9.18 -9.18
N LYS A 76 -2.76 -8.85 -8.64
CA LYS A 76 -2.50 -8.77 -7.18
C LYS A 76 -2.42 -7.35 -6.62
N PHE A 77 -2.35 -6.33 -7.47
CA PHE A 77 -2.33 -4.94 -7.02
C PHE A 77 -3.66 -4.53 -6.40
N ILE A 78 -3.62 -3.70 -5.36
CA ILE A 78 -4.80 -3.30 -4.61
C ILE A 78 -5.19 -1.89 -5.03
N ARG A 79 -6.48 -1.64 -5.27
CA ARG A 79 -6.96 -0.28 -5.51
C ARG A 79 -7.13 0.45 -4.16
N PRO A 80 -6.90 1.77 -4.10
CA PRO A 80 -7.15 2.54 -2.88
C PRO A 80 -8.54 2.32 -2.28
N SER A 81 -9.58 2.22 -3.12
CA SER A 81 -10.96 1.97 -2.68
C SER A 81 -11.16 0.59 -2.04
N GLU A 82 -10.40 -0.43 -2.47
CA GLU A 82 -10.46 -1.77 -1.89
C GLU A 82 -9.81 -1.76 -0.50
N MET A 83 -8.62 -1.15 -0.39
CA MET A 83 -7.94 -0.96 0.89
C MET A 83 -8.81 -0.17 1.88
N GLU A 84 -9.40 0.94 1.44
CA GLU A 84 -10.25 1.76 2.30
C GLU A 84 -11.50 1.01 2.79
N ALA A 85 -12.10 0.17 1.93
CA ALA A 85 -13.23 -0.66 2.31
C ALA A 85 -12.86 -1.65 3.44
N TRP A 86 -11.76 -2.38 3.27
CA TRP A 86 -11.27 -3.32 4.30
C TRP A 86 -10.84 -2.62 5.58
N ALA A 87 -10.19 -1.46 5.47
CA ALA A 87 -9.81 -0.65 6.63
C ALA A 87 -11.03 -0.19 7.42
N ARG A 88 -12.08 0.27 6.74
CA ARG A 88 -13.34 0.67 7.37
C ARG A 88 -14.03 -0.50 8.07
N GLU A 89 -14.05 -1.69 7.45
CA GLU A 89 -14.56 -2.92 8.07
C GLU A 89 -13.77 -3.29 9.35
N ALA A 90 -12.48 -2.98 9.38
CA ALA A 90 -11.61 -3.16 10.55
C ALA A 90 -11.70 -2.03 11.60
N GLY A 91 -12.62 -1.07 11.44
CA GLY A 91 -12.80 0.05 12.37
C GLY A 91 -11.79 1.19 12.22
N LEU A 92 -11.07 1.24 11.10
CA LEU A 92 -10.11 2.30 10.80
C LEU A 92 -10.74 3.38 9.91
N GLN A 93 -10.30 4.62 10.10
CA GLN A 93 -10.70 5.78 9.29
C GLN A 93 -9.51 6.31 8.50
N LEU A 94 -9.75 6.64 7.23
CA LEU A 94 -8.72 7.21 6.36
C LEU A 94 -8.40 8.65 6.81
N VAL A 95 -7.14 8.91 7.11
CA VAL A 95 -6.63 10.24 7.49
C VAL A 95 -5.97 10.93 6.30
N ASP A 96 -5.13 10.20 5.57
CA ASP A 96 -4.44 10.73 4.39
C ASP A 96 -4.17 9.63 3.37
N LEU A 97 -4.12 10.03 2.11
CA LEU A 97 -3.79 9.18 0.98
C LEU A 97 -2.91 9.97 0.02
N THR A 98 -1.66 9.54 -0.11
CA THR A 98 -0.65 10.20 -0.94
C THR A 98 -0.01 9.18 -1.88
N GLY A 99 0.48 9.64 -3.03
CA GLY A 99 1.25 8.82 -3.96
C GLY A 99 2.68 9.31 -4.06
N MET A 100 3.55 8.44 -4.56
CA MET A 100 4.97 8.72 -4.76
C MET A 100 5.29 8.73 -6.25
N SER A 101 5.84 9.85 -6.73
CA SER A 101 6.21 10.06 -8.13
C SER A 101 7.71 10.24 -8.28
N TYR A 102 8.27 9.67 -9.35
CA TYR A 102 9.68 9.80 -9.71
C TYR A 102 9.84 10.75 -10.89
N ASN A 103 10.70 11.76 -10.76
CA ASN A 103 11.08 12.64 -11.85
C ASN A 103 12.39 12.12 -12.48
N PRO A 104 12.39 11.57 -13.70
CA PRO A 104 13.61 11.04 -14.31
C PRO A 104 14.63 12.12 -14.71
N LEU A 105 14.20 13.38 -14.86
CA LEU A 105 15.09 14.49 -15.22
C LEU A 105 15.87 15.00 -14.01
N THR A 106 15.21 15.16 -12.86
CA THR A 106 15.87 15.58 -11.61
C THR A 106 16.37 14.40 -10.77
N GLN A 107 15.94 13.18 -11.12
CA GLN A 107 16.19 11.93 -10.39
C GLN A 107 15.67 11.94 -8.95
N GLU A 108 14.63 12.72 -8.67
CA GLU A 108 14.06 12.88 -7.34
C GLU A 108 12.72 12.15 -7.21
N TYR A 109 12.48 11.61 -6.02
CA TYR A 109 11.16 11.13 -5.60
C TYR A 109 10.43 12.21 -4.83
N THR A 110 9.14 12.37 -5.11
CA THR A 110 8.27 13.34 -4.45
C THR A 110 6.98 12.67 -4.02
N LEU A 111 6.48 13.09 -2.85
CA LEU A 111 5.14 12.74 -2.40
C LEU A 111 4.15 13.77 -2.95
N GLY A 112 2.97 13.30 -3.37
CA GLY A 112 1.96 14.15 -3.95
C GLY A 112 0.61 13.47 -4.04
N LYS A 113 -0.37 14.18 -4.60
CA LYS A 113 -1.76 13.70 -4.67
C LYS A 113 -2.00 12.63 -5.76
N ASP A 114 -0.99 12.36 -6.60
CA ASP A 114 -1.12 11.38 -7.68
C ASP A 114 -0.92 9.97 -7.18
N VAL A 115 -2.02 9.30 -6.85
CA VAL A 115 -2.08 7.90 -6.43
C VAL A 115 -2.20 6.93 -7.60
N SER A 116 -2.02 7.38 -8.84
CA SER A 116 -2.30 6.57 -10.03
C SER A 116 -1.36 5.37 -10.19
N VAL A 117 -0.15 5.43 -9.62
CA VAL A 117 0.87 4.38 -9.75
C VAL A 117 1.07 3.59 -8.46
N ASN A 118 1.22 4.27 -7.35
CA ASN A 118 1.38 3.69 -6.01
C ASN A 118 0.74 4.65 -5.01
N TYR A 119 0.56 4.17 -3.79
CA TYR A 119 0.04 5.02 -2.74
C TYR A 119 0.51 4.57 -1.35
N LEU A 120 0.55 5.55 -0.47
CA LEU A 120 0.72 5.41 0.96
C LEU A 120 -0.56 5.96 1.61
N ALA A 121 -1.16 5.15 2.46
CA ALA A 121 -2.37 5.49 3.18
C ALA A 121 -2.08 5.53 4.69
N CYS A 122 -2.56 6.57 5.34
CA CYS A 122 -2.58 6.69 6.79
C CYS A 122 -4.00 6.49 7.27
N PHE A 123 -4.19 5.54 8.17
CA PHE A 123 -5.45 5.29 8.84
C PHE A 123 -5.31 5.50 10.34
N GLN A 124 -6.39 5.91 11.00
CA GLN A 124 -6.48 6.04 12.45
C GLN A 124 -7.60 5.17 12.99
N LYS A 125 -7.37 4.56 14.15
CA LYS A 125 -8.41 3.86 14.91
C LYS A 125 -9.19 4.88 15.74
N ALA A 126 -10.49 4.93 15.49
CA ALA A 126 -11.43 5.78 16.22
C ALA A 126 -11.82 5.18 17.56
#